data_AF-A0AAU8LQZ5-F1
#
_entry.id   AF-A0AAU8LQZ5-F1
#
_cell.length_a   1.000
_cell.length_b   1.000
_cell.length_c   1.000
_cell.angle_alpha   90.00
_cell.angle_beta   90.00
_cell.angle_gamma   90.00
#
_symmetry.space_group_name_H-M   'P 1'
#
loop_
_entity.id
_entity.type
_entity.pdbx_description
1 polymer ?
#
loop_
_entity_poly.entity_id
_entity_poly.type
_entity_poly.pdbx_seq_one_letter_code
_entity_poly.pdbx_strand_id
1 'polypeptide(L)'
;MTQLIVKSASAANVRPLIQAALDHEARILKVGIRKTIRRLQEFEQRFGVDSRKFYQDFQAGEMGDDMEYMKWAGEYETLQQLQEDYAEIKEIQVC
;
A
#
# COMPACT_ATOMS: atom_id res chain seq x y z
N MET A 1 6.95 13.89 15.19
CA MET A 1 5.92 13.24 16.03
C MET A 1 4.64 14.02 15.86
N THR A 2 3.60 13.38 15.32
CA THR A 2 2.29 14.00 15.09
C THR A 2 1.32 13.48 16.15
N GLN A 3 0.50 14.35 16.72
CA GLN A 3 -0.51 13.99 17.72
C GLN A 3 -1.90 14.39 17.23
N LEU A 4 -2.90 13.53 17.44
CA LEU A 4 -4.30 13.75 17.09
C LEU A 4 -5.14 13.84 18.37
N ILE A 5 -5.96 14.88 18.50
CA ILE A 5 -6.91 15.05 19.62
C ILE A 5 -8.32 14.73 19.13
N VAL A 6 -8.95 13.70 19.72
CA VAL A 6 -10.33 13.30 19.39
C VAL A 6 -11.28 13.78 20.48
N LYS A 7 -12.34 14.49 20.08
CA LYS A 7 -13.42 14.93 20.98
C LYS A 7 -14.68 14.13 20.67
N SER A 8 -15.37 13.66 21.70
CA SER A 8 -16.63 12.93 21.59
C SER A 8 -17.57 13.32 22.72
N ALA A 9 -18.87 13.34 22.45
CA ALA A 9 -19.91 13.55 23.47
C ALA A 9 -20.03 12.35 24.43
N SER A 10 -19.57 11.16 24.02
CA SER A 10 -19.52 9.95 24.84
C SER A 10 -18.12 9.37 24.79
N ALA A 11 -17.44 9.34 25.94
CA ALA A 11 -16.05 8.91 26.06
C ALA A 11 -15.88 7.39 26.23
N ALA A 12 -16.95 6.66 26.59
CA ALA A 12 -16.86 5.29 27.08
C ALA A 12 -16.14 4.33 26.13
N ASN A 13 -16.32 4.51 24.81
CA ASN A 13 -15.83 3.58 23.80
C ASN A 13 -14.93 4.22 22.73
N VAL A 14 -14.51 5.47 22.87
CA VAL A 14 -13.77 6.17 21.79
C VAL A 14 -12.45 5.47 21.48
N ARG A 15 -11.67 5.18 22.52
CA ARG A 15 -10.38 4.49 22.38
C ARG A 15 -10.49 3.12 21.70
N PRO A 16 -11.32 2.16 22.18
CA PRO A 16 -11.45 0.87 21.52
C PRO A 16 -12.03 0.97 20.11
N LEU A 17 -12.88 1.96 19.80
CA LEU A 17 -13.38 2.18 18.44
C LEU A 17 -12.27 2.63 17.49
N ILE A 18 -11.42 3.57 17.91
CA ILE A 18 -10.27 4.01 17.09
C ILE A 18 -9.30 2.86 16.90
N GLN A 19 -8.98 2.12 17.96
CA GLN A 19 -8.10 0.95 17.85
C GLN A 19 -8.66 -0.09 16.85
N ALA A 20 -9.96 -0.39 16.95
CA ALA A 20 -10.61 -1.33 16.04
C ALA A 20 -10.61 -0.83 14.58
N ALA A 21 -10.75 0.47 14.35
CA ALA A 21 -10.67 1.07 13.02
C ALA A 21 -9.26 0.95 12.42
N LEU A 22 -8.21 1.23 13.21
CA LEU A 22 -6.82 1.05 12.79
C LEU A 22 -6.50 -0.42 12.48
N ASP A 23 -6.95 -1.35 13.33
CA ASP A 23 -6.75 -2.79 13.12
C ASP A 23 -7.52 -3.31 11.89
N HIS A 24 -8.68 -2.72 11.60
CA HIS A 24 -9.43 -3.00 10.39
C HIS A 24 -8.66 -2.52 9.16
N GLU A 25 -8.22 -1.26 9.15
CA GLU A 25 -7.50 -0.68 8.01
C GLU A 25 -6.20 -1.42 7.72
N ALA A 26 -5.42 -1.76 8.76
CA ALA A 26 -4.22 -2.58 8.62
C ALA A 26 -4.52 -3.95 7.95
N ARG A 27 -5.67 -4.57 8.23
CA ARG A 27 -6.08 -5.81 7.56
C ARG A 27 -6.41 -5.58 6.09
N ILE A 28 -7.12 -4.50 5.76
CA ILE A 28 -7.47 -4.14 4.39
C ILE A 28 -6.22 -3.88 3.56
N LEU A 29 -5.30 -3.05 4.05
CA LEU A 29 -4.02 -2.78 3.40
C LEU A 29 -3.23 -4.08 3.17
N LYS A 30 -3.15 -4.97 4.16
CA LYS A 30 -2.47 -6.27 4.01
C LYS A 30 -3.12 -7.17 2.95
N VAL A 31 -4.44 -7.09 2.75
CA VAL A 31 -5.13 -7.78 1.64
C VAL A 31 -4.75 -7.14 0.30
N GLY A 32 -4.75 -5.81 0.22
CA GLY A 32 -4.33 -5.03 -0.94
C GLY A 32 -2.91 -5.41 -1.39
N ILE A 33 -1.93 -5.33 -0.48
CA ILE A 33 -0.53 -5.70 -0.71
C ILE A 33 -0.42 -7.10 -1.32
N ARG A 34 -1.09 -8.10 -0.72
CA ARG A 34 -1.05 -9.48 -1.23
C ARG A 34 -1.63 -9.60 -2.63
N LYS A 35 -2.70 -8.85 -2.94
CA LYS A 35 -3.33 -8.87 -4.26
C LYS A 35 -2.43 -8.22 -5.30
N THR A 36 -1.85 -7.07 -4.99
CA THR A 36 -0.94 -6.35 -5.88
C THR A 36 0.34 -7.15 -6.14
N ILE A 37 0.92 -7.79 -5.13
CA ILE A 37 2.07 -8.70 -5.31
C ILE A 37 1.74 -9.82 -6.30
N ARG A 38 0.54 -10.42 -6.24
CA ARG A 38 0.15 -11.47 -7.20
C ARG A 38 0.06 -10.94 -8.64
N ARG A 39 -0.48 -9.74 -8.84
CA ARG A 39 -0.53 -9.10 -10.16
C ARG A 39 0.87 -8.80 -10.70
N LEU A 40 1.76 -8.30 -9.85
CA LEU A 40 3.16 -8.10 -10.20
C LEU A 40 3.82 -9.41 -10.61
N GLN A 41 3.57 -10.51 -9.88
CA GLN A 41 4.06 -11.84 -10.26
C GLN A 41 3.54 -12.32 -11.61
N GLU A 42 2.31 -11.99 -12.00
CA GLU A 42 1.77 -12.30 -13.33
C GLU A 42 2.55 -11.56 -14.43
N PHE A 43 2.89 -10.29 -14.22
CA PHE A 43 3.75 -9.55 -15.14
C PHE A 43 5.17 -10.09 -15.18
N GLU A 44 5.76 -10.39 -14.02
CA GLU A 44 7.12 -10.96 -13.92
C GLU A 44 7.22 -12.29 -14.65
N GLN A 45 6.21 -13.17 -14.52
CA GLN A 45 6.16 -14.44 -15.23
C GLN A 45 5.99 -14.24 -16.74
N ARG A 46 5.18 -13.27 -17.16
CA ARG A 46 4.91 -13.01 -18.57
C ARG A 46 6.10 -12.40 -19.31
N PHE A 47 6.80 -11.46 -18.68
CA PHE A 47 7.88 -10.71 -19.30
C PHE A 47 9.27 -11.22 -18.91
N GLY A 48 9.38 -12.08 -17.89
CA GLY A 48 10.66 -12.64 -17.44
C GLY A 48 11.57 -11.64 -16.73
N VAL A 49 11.02 -10.53 -16.22
CA VAL A 49 11.75 -9.45 -15.55
C VAL A 49 11.14 -9.21 -14.18
N ASP A 50 11.97 -9.02 -13.16
CA ASP A 50 11.53 -8.62 -11.81
C ASP A 50 10.88 -7.23 -11.81
N SER A 51 9.77 -7.05 -11.08
CA SER A 51 9.01 -5.79 -11.12
C SER A 51 9.80 -4.58 -10.65
N ARG A 52 10.73 -4.73 -9.68
CA ARG A 52 11.58 -3.62 -9.25
C ARG A 52 12.53 -3.21 -10.37
N LYS A 53 13.15 -4.19 -11.05
CA LYS A 53 14.02 -3.88 -12.19
C LYS A 53 13.23 -3.21 -13.31
N PHE A 54 12.10 -3.79 -13.69
CA PHE A 54 11.21 -3.22 -14.70
C PHE A 54 10.84 -1.77 -14.36
N TYR A 55 10.45 -1.50 -13.11
CA TYR A 55 10.03 -0.17 -12.70
C TYR A 55 11.18 0.86 -12.71
N GLN A 56 12.41 0.45 -12.38
CA GLN A 56 13.59 1.31 -12.50
C GLN A 56 13.84 1.72 -13.96
N ASP A 57 13.81 0.75 -14.87
CA ASP A 57 14.02 0.99 -16.30
C ASP A 57 12.84 1.82 -16.90
N PHE A 58 11.61 1.59 -16.42
CA PHE A 58 10.42 2.39 -16.79
C PHE A 58 10.56 3.86 -16.37
N GLN A 59 10.97 4.12 -15.12
CA GLN A 59 11.18 5.48 -14.61
C GLN A 59 12.35 6.20 -15.30
N ALA A 60 13.32 5.46 -15.83
CA ALA A 60 14.41 6.02 -16.64
C ALA A 60 13.95 6.41 -18.06
N GLY A 61 12.70 6.12 -18.45
CA GLY A 61 12.19 6.36 -19.80
C GLY A 61 12.75 5.37 -20.84
N GLU A 62 13.33 4.25 -20.39
CA GLU A 62 13.88 3.21 -21.26
C GLU A 62 12.80 2.25 -21.76
N MET A 63 11.61 2.31 -21.15
CA MET A 63 10.44 1.55 -21.57
C MET A 63 9.57 2.40 -22.50
N GLY A 64 9.05 1.77 -23.56
CA GLY A 64 8.12 2.40 -24.49
C GLY A 64 6.76 2.71 -23.86
N ASP A 65 5.84 3.21 -24.69
CA ASP A 65 4.47 3.61 -24.32
C ASP A 65 3.45 2.46 -24.35
N ASP A 66 3.91 1.22 -24.18
CA ASP A 66 3.02 0.07 -24.13
C ASP A 66 2.08 0.18 -22.92
N MET A 67 0.78 0.01 -23.20
CA MET A 67 -0.27 0.06 -22.17
C MET A 67 -0.03 -0.97 -21.05
N GLU A 68 0.57 -2.12 -21.35
CA GLU A 68 0.91 -3.13 -20.35
C GLU A 68 2.04 -2.68 -19.43
N TYR A 69 3.04 -1.98 -19.97
CA TYR A 69 4.12 -1.39 -19.15
C TYR A 69 3.58 -0.30 -18.23
N MET A 70 2.68 0.57 -18.73
CA MET A 70 2.01 1.56 -17.89
C MET A 70 1.21 0.91 -16.76
N LYS A 71 0.47 -0.17 -17.06
CA LYS A 71 -0.29 -0.92 -16.04
C LYS A 71 0.65 -1.56 -15.01
N TRP A 72 1.74 -2.17 -15.46
CA TRP A 72 2.70 -2.79 -14.56
C TRP A 72 3.35 -1.76 -13.63
N ALA A 73 3.78 -0.62 -14.17
CA ALA A 73 4.34 0.48 -13.39
C ALA A 73 3.33 0.98 -12.33
N GLY A 74 2.07 1.17 -12.73
CA GLY A 74 1.01 1.56 -11.80
C GLY A 74 0.73 0.54 -10.69
N GLU A 75 0.80 -0.77 -10.97
CA GLU A 75 0.68 -1.80 -9.93
C GLU A 75 1.90 -1.79 -8.99
N TYR A 76 3.10 -1.48 -9.48
CA TYR A 76 4.28 -1.37 -8.64
C TYR A 76 4.20 -0.14 -7.72
N GLU A 77 3.81 1.02 -8.26
CA GLU A 77 3.53 2.23 -7.46
C GLU A 77 2.45 1.97 -6.41
N THR A 78 1.38 1.27 -6.80
CA THR A 78 0.31 0.87 -5.87
C THR A 78 0.87 0.02 -4.73
N LEU A 79 1.77 -0.93 -5.02
CA LEU A 79 2.39 -1.73 -3.98
C LEU A 79 3.21 -0.87 -3.00
N GLN A 80 3.99 0.08 -3.52
CA GLN A 80 4.80 0.97 -2.70
C GLN A 80 3.93 1.81 -1.76
N GLN A 81 2.87 2.43 -2.28
CA GLN A 81 1.94 3.23 -1.46
C GLN A 81 1.27 2.37 -0.38
N LEU A 82 0.76 1.20 -0.75
CA LEU A 82 0.09 0.31 0.22
C LEU A 82 1.05 -0.15 1.33
N GLN A 83 2.32 -0.38 1.01
CA GLN A 83 3.35 -0.75 1.99
C GLN A 83 3.70 0.41 2.92
N GLU A 84 3.79 1.63 2.39
CA GLU A 84 3.99 2.86 3.15
C GLU A 84 2.84 3.11 4.13
N ASP A 85 1.60 3.13 3.64
CA ASP A 85 0.39 3.31 4.47
C ASP A 85 0.30 2.23 5.57
N TYR A 86 0.65 0.99 5.23
CA TYR A 86 0.65 -0.11 6.19
C TYR A 86 1.71 0.08 7.27
N ALA A 87 2.90 0.54 6.91
CA ALA A 87 3.96 0.84 7.86
C ALA A 87 3.54 1.97 8.81
N GLU A 88 2.99 3.06 8.27
CA GLU A 88 2.50 4.19 9.06
C GLU A 88 1.42 3.76 10.06
N ILE A 89 0.39 3.02 9.62
CA ILE A 89 -0.69 2.56 10.51
C ILE A 89 -0.16 1.65 11.61
N LYS A 90 0.85 0.83 11.34
CA LYS A 90 1.45 -0.08 12.32
C LYS A 90 2.22 0.64 13.43
N GLU A 91 2.66 1.87 13.18
CA GLU A 91 3.36 2.71 14.15
C GLU A 91 2.40 3.57 15.01
N ILE A 92 1.13 3.72 14.61
CA ILE A 92 0.15 4.50 15.37
C ILE A 92 -0.14 3.83 16.72
N GLN A 93 -0.03 4.61 17.79
CA GLN A 93 -0.37 4.20 19.15
C GLN A 93 -1.58 4.99 19.65
N VAL A 94 -2.62 4.28 20.10
CA VAL A 94 -3.79 4.88 20.75
C VAL A 94 -3.58 4.90 22.26
N CYS A 95 -3.07 6.02 22.77
CA CYS A 95 -2.80 6.25 24.19
C CYS A 95 -4.06 6.64 24.97
#